data_AF-A0A1B1DTU2-F1
#
_entry.id   AF-A0A1B1DTU2-F1
#
_cell.length_a   1.000
_cell.length_b   1.000
_cell.length_c   1.000
_cell.angle_alpha   90.00
_cell.angle_beta   90.00
_cell.angle_gamma   90.00
#
_symmetry.space_group_name_H-M   'P 1'
#
loop_
_entity.id
_entity.type
_entity.pdbx_description
1 polymer ?
#
loop_
_entity_poly.entity_id
_entity_poly.type
_entity_poly.pdbx_seq_one_letter_code
_entity_poly.pdbx_strand_id
1 'polypeptide(L)'
;MENTAAHFRLLKINHGAVRRLFKELTYYEKEEGELRTKVNSLQEQNKSAAEVTRAQEMLKETERVVPHIRSSLQSSLKKVCDIIYEHFSNVLQINDKTIQFSATHSEDTLKEVLSTHYEEICKEVDGLNETLAKVLLHMKQDALPIYTPAPTVAVPLTCVDI
;
A
#
# COMPACT_ATOMS: atom_id res chain seq x y z
N MET A 1 8.66 8.32 24.40
CA MET A 1 8.55 7.78 23.04
C MET A 1 9.57 8.49 22.17
N GLU A 2 10.48 7.75 21.53
CA GLU A 2 11.31 8.31 20.47
C GLU A 2 10.41 9.02 19.44
N ASN A 3 10.74 10.27 19.15
CA ASN A 3 10.16 11.20 18.18
C ASN A 3 8.81 10.82 17.51
N THR A 4 7.70 10.85 18.26
CA THR A 4 6.33 10.62 17.75
C THR A 4 6.03 11.45 16.50
N ALA A 5 6.47 12.71 16.47
CA ALA A 5 6.29 13.60 15.34
C ALA A 5 6.98 13.09 14.06
N ALA A 6 8.20 12.55 14.17
CA ALA A 6 8.92 11.99 13.03
C ALA A 6 8.28 10.71 12.53
N HIS A 7 7.92 9.79 13.43
CA HIS A 7 7.23 8.56 13.05
C HIS A 7 5.86 8.83 12.43
N PHE A 8 5.14 9.85 12.93
CA PHE A 8 3.86 10.25 12.36
C PHE A 8 4.03 10.84 10.96
N ARG A 9 5.03 11.70 10.74
CA ARG A 9 5.37 12.17 9.38
C ARG A 9 5.69 11.02 8.45
N LEU A 10 6.44 10.02 8.91
CA LEU A 10 6.79 8.83 8.13
C LEU A 10 5.54 8.04 7.72
N LEU A 11 4.59 7.84 8.65
CA LEU A 11 3.30 7.19 8.37
C LEU A 11 2.52 7.93 7.28
N LYS A 12 2.37 9.25 7.40
CA LYS A 12 1.66 10.09 6.42
C LYS A 12 2.27 10.01 5.01
N ILE A 13 3.60 10.02 4.91
CA ILE A 13 4.30 9.91 3.62
C ILE A 13 3.96 8.59 2.94
N ASN A 14 4.01 7.49 3.70
CA ASN A 14 3.75 6.15 3.16
C ASN A 14 2.26 5.93 2.86
N HIS A 15 1.35 6.46 3.68
CA HIS A 15 -0.07 6.50 3.33
C HIS A 15 -0.30 7.27 2.00
N GLY A 16 0.36 8.41 1.83
CA GLY A 16 0.33 9.17 0.58
C GLY A 16 0.87 8.37 -0.63
N ALA A 17 1.89 7.54 -0.43
CA ALA A 17 2.41 6.64 -1.46
C ALA A 17 1.37 5.57 -1.85
N VAL A 18 0.73 4.91 -0.88
CA VAL A 18 -0.37 3.95 -1.12
C VAL A 18 -1.49 4.61 -1.94
N ARG A 19 -1.95 5.80 -1.55
CA ARG A 19 -3.02 6.53 -2.26
C ARG A 19 -2.66 6.85 -3.71
N ARG A 20 -1.41 7.24 -3.98
CA ARG A 20 -0.92 7.55 -5.33
C ARG A 20 -0.83 6.30 -6.20
N LEU A 21 -0.18 5.26 -5.69
CA LEU A 21 -0.03 3.97 -6.40
C LEU A 21 -1.39 3.32 -6.67
N PHE A 22 -2.34 3.43 -5.74
CA PHE A 22 -3.69 2.92 -5.96
C PHE A 22 -4.41 3.65 -7.10
N LYS A 23 -4.36 4.99 -7.12
CA LYS A 23 -4.92 5.78 -8.23
C LYS A 23 -4.27 5.41 -9.56
N GLU A 24 -2.95 5.28 -9.57
CA GLU A 24 -2.19 4.91 -10.76
C GLU A 24 -2.60 3.51 -11.27
N LEU A 25 -2.69 2.52 -10.38
CA LEU A 25 -3.14 1.17 -10.72
C LEU A 25 -4.54 1.19 -11.34
N THR A 26 -5.50 1.88 -10.70
CA THR A 26 -6.87 1.96 -11.20
C THR A 26 -6.97 2.67 -12.55
N TYR A 27 -6.06 3.62 -12.83
CA TYR A 27 -6.01 4.31 -14.11
C TYR A 27 -5.51 3.39 -15.22
N TYR A 28 -4.38 2.71 -15.02
CA TYR A 28 -3.81 1.84 -16.05
C TYR A 28 -4.64 0.58 -16.29
N GLU A 29 -5.29 0.02 -15.27
CA GLU A 29 -6.23 -1.10 -15.48
C GLU A 29 -7.47 -0.67 -16.29
N LYS A 30 -7.95 0.56 -16.09
CA LYS A 30 -9.03 1.12 -16.91
C LYS A 30 -8.56 1.31 -18.36
N GLU A 31 -7.38 1.89 -18.55
CA GLU A 31 -6.78 2.06 -19.88
C GLU A 31 -6.58 0.71 -20.59
N GLU A 32 -6.09 -0.31 -19.87
CA GLU A 32 -5.94 -1.67 -20.40
C GLU A 32 -7.27 -2.21 -20.92
N GLY A 33 -8.36 -2.05 -20.14
CA GLY A 33 -9.70 -2.47 -20.53
C GLY A 33 -10.23 -1.74 -21.77
N GLU A 34 -9.98 -0.44 -21.87
CA GLU A 34 -10.36 0.37 -23.03
C GLU A 34 -9.57 -0.04 -24.29
N LEU A 35 -8.25 -0.26 -24.17
CA LEU A 35 -7.39 -0.72 -25.26
C LEU A 35 -7.74 -2.14 -25.70
N ARG A 36 -8.04 -3.05 -24.77
CA ARG A 36 -8.53 -4.41 -25.07
C ARG A 36 -9.80 -4.36 -25.90
N THR A 37 -10.77 -3.56 -25.46
CA THR A 37 -12.05 -3.39 -26.16
C THR A 37 -11.83 -2.83 -27.57
N LYS A 38 -10.92 -1.86 -27.71
CA LYS A 38 -10.54 -1.28 -29.00
C LYS A 38 -9.91 -2.32 -29.94
N VAL A 39 -8.96 -3.12 -29.45
CA VAL A 39 -8.33 -4.19 -30.25
C VAL A 39 -9.38 -5.17 -30.76
N ASN A 40 -10.25 -5.65 -29.88
CA ASN A 40 -11.33 -6.58 -30.26
C ASN A 40 -12.25 -5.97 -31.33
N SER A 41 -12.66 -4.71 -31.13
CA SER A 41 -13.53 -4.03 -32.09
C SER A 41 -12.88 -3.83 -33.47
N LEU A 42 -11.58 -3.50 -33.51
CA LEU A 42 -10.85 -3.35 -34.77
C LEU A 42 -10.73 -4.70 -35.51
N GLN A 43 -10.55 -5.80 -34.78
CA GLN A 43 -10.51 -7.15 -35.34
C GLN A 43 -11.87 -7.57 -35.90
N GLU A 44 -12.96 -7.34 -35.16
CA GLU A 44 -14.33 -7.64 -35.59
C GLU A 44 -14.74 -6.84 -36.84
N GLN A 45 -14.33 -5.57 -36.91
CA GLN A 45 -14.59 -4.70 -38.04
C GLN A 45 -13.71 -4.98 -39.27
N ASN A 46 -12.84 -6.01 -39.23
CA ASN A 46 -11.88 -6.33 -40.29
C ASN A 46 -11.07 -5.10 -40.76
N LYS A 47 -10.63 -4.27 -39.81
CA LYS A 47 -9.81 -3.08 -40.09
C LYS A 47 -8.43 -3.48 -40.60
N SER A 48 -7.66 -2.49 -41.07
CA SER A 48 -6.34 -2.76 -41.62
C SER A 48 -5.40 -3.39 -40.59
N ALA A 49 -4.54 -4.30 -41.03
CA ALA A 49 -3.55 -4.94 -40.16
C ALA A 49 -2.69 -3.91 -39.40
N ALA A 50 -2.33 -2.79 -40.05
CA ALA A 50 -1.57 -1.71 -39.44
C ALA A 50 -2.30 -1.00 -38.29
N GLU A 51 -3.63 -0.87 -38.35
CA GLU A 51 -4.42 -0.32 -37.25
C GLU A 51 -4.51 -1.27 -36.06
N VAL A 52 -4.72 -2.57 -36.35
CA VAL A 52 -4.78 -3.62 -35.32
C VAL A 52 -3.43 -3.74 -34.60
N THR A 53 -2.32 -3.82 -35.34
CA THR A 53 -0.97 -3.92 -34.76
C THR A 53 -0.65 -2.75 -33.85
N ARG A 54 -0.93 -1.50 -34.27
CA ARG A 54 -0.70 -0.32 -33.43
C ARG A 54 -1.49 -0.37 -32.12
N ALA A 55 -2.76 -0.77 -32.17
CA ALA A 55 -3.58 -0.89 -30.98
C ALA A 55 -3.08 -2.01 -30.04
N GLN A 56 -2.60 -3.13 -30.60
CA GLN A 56 -1.99 -4.23 -29.84
C GLN A 56 -0.67 -3.84 -29.19
N GLU A 57 0.17 -3.05 -29.87
CA GLU A 57 1.43 -2.53 -29.29
C GLU A 57 1.17 -1.62 -28.09
N MET A 58 0.19 -0.71 -28.20
CA MET A 58 -0.23 0.13 -27.07
C MET A 58 -0.75 -0.71 -25.91
N LEU A 59 -1.65 -1.67 -26.18
CA LEU A 59 -2.18 -2.57 -25.16
C LEU A 59 -1.05 -3.32 -24.44
N LYS A 60 -0.10 -3.86 -25.19
CA LYS A 60 1.04 -4.60 -24.64
C LYS A 60 1.92 -3.74 -23.75
N GLU A 61 2.06 -2.46 -24.06
CA GLU A 61 2.82 -1.55 -23.19
C GLU A 61 2.09 -1.29 -21.88
N THR A 62 0.78 -0.99 -21.93
CA THR A 62 -0.03 -0.82 -20.72
C THR A 62 -0.03 -2.09 -19.85
N GLU A 63 -0.19 -3.28 -20.46
CA GLU A 63 -0.15 -4.58 -19.77
C GLU A 63 1.16 -4.83 -19.00
N ARG A 64 2.30 -4.28 -19.46
CA ARG A 64 3.59 -4.44 -18.78
C ARG A 64 3.70 -3.61 -17.50
N VAL A 65 3.01 -2.48 -17.45
CA VAL A 65 3.13 -1.51 -16.35
C VAL A 65 2.23 -1.92 -15.17
N VAL A 66 1.05 -2.47 -15.44
CA VAL A 66 0.06 -2.86 -14.41
C VAL A 66 0.64 -3.79 -13.31
N PRO A 67 1.37 -4.88 -13.63
CA PRO A 67 1.95 -5.75 -12.61
C PRO A 67 2.98 -5.04 -11.73
N HIS A 68 3.76 -4.13 -12.32
CA HIS A 68 4.78 -3.38 -11.59
C HIS A 68 4.14 -2.42 -10.57
N ILE A 69 3.12 -1.67 -10.98
CA ILE A 69 2.39 -0.77 -10.06
C ILE A 69 1.72 -1.58 -8.97
N ARG A 70 1.10 -2.72 -9.31
CA ARG A 70 0.44 -3.61 -8.33
C ARG A 70 1.44 -4.11 -7.27
N SER A 71 2.62 -4.57 -7.68
CA SER A 71 3.68 -4.99 -6.77
C SER A 71 4.17 -3.84 -5.88
N SER A 72 4.31 -2.64 -6.46
CA SER A 72 4.70 -1.44 -5.73
C SER A 72 3.65 -1.03 -4.69
N LEU A 73 2.36 -1.13 -5.04
CA LEU A 73 1.25 -0.88 -4.11
C LEU A 73 1.30 -1.85 -2.92
N GLN A 74 1.48 -3.15 -3.17
CA GLN A 74 1.61 -4.16 -2.11
C GLN A 74 2.80 -3.89 -1.18
N SER A 75 3.94 -3.51 -1.76
CA SER A 75 5.13 -3.16 -0.99
C SER A 75 4.90 -1.92 -0.12
N SER A 76 4.21 -0.92 -0.66
CA SER A 76 3.84 0.31 0.07
C SER A 76 2.84 0.03 1.20
N LEU A 77 1.84 -0.84 0.98
CA LEU A 77 0.92 -1.30 2.01
C LEU A 77 1.65 -2.02 3.15
N LYS A 78 2.56 -2.94 2.80
CA LYS A 78 3.40 -3.62 3.79
C LYS A 78 4.20 -2.60 4.58
N LYS A 79 4.80 -1.60 3.93
CA LYS A 79 5.59 -0.56 4.61
C LYS A 79 4.76 0.27 5.60
N VAL A 80 3.52 0.62 5.26
CA VAL A 80 2.58 1.26 6.19
C VAL A 80 2.33 0.38 7.41
N CYS A 81 2.08 -0.92 7.20
CA CYS A 81 1.86 -1.87 8.28
C CYS A 81 3.11 -1.96 9.18
N ASP A 82 4.29 -2.15 8.57
CA ASP A 82 5.57 -2.22 9.28
C ASP A 82 5.81 -0.97 10.15
N ILE A 83 5.53 0.24 9.64
CA ILE A 83 5.65 1.49 10.41
C ILE A 83 4.74 1.48 11.65
N ILE A 84 3.52 0.98 11.51
CA ILE A 84 2.56 0.90 12.63
C ILE A 84 3.07 -0.08 13.68
N TYR A 85 3.53 -1.27 13.28
CA TYR A 85 4.08 -2.26 14.20
C TYR A 85 5.36 -1.77 14.89
N GLU A 86 6.26 -1.11 14.16
CA GLU A 86 7.56 -0.68 14.68
C GLU A 86 7.46 0.55 15.59
N HIS A 87 6.55 1.48 15.31
CA HIS A 87 6.55 2.80 15.97
C HIS A 87 5.26 3.14 16.71
N PHE A 88 4.18 2.41 16.47
CA PHE A 88 2.86 2.70 17.04
C PHE A 88 2.21 1.48 17.69
N SER A 89 2.91 0.36 17.86
CA SER A 89 2.34 -0.89 18.39
C SER A 89 1.84 -0.78 19.84
N ASN A 90 2.27 0.24 20.58
CA ASN A 90 1.71 0.55 21.89
C ASN A 90 0.32 1.18 21.80
N VAL A 91 0.03 1.98 20.77
CA VAL A 91 -1.21 2.77 20.68
C VAL A 91 -2.15 2.31 19.57
N LEU A 92 -1.65 1.61 18.55
CA LEU A 92 -2.39 1.14 17.38
C LEU A 92 -2.24 -0.37 17.25
N GLN A 93 -3.31 -1.00 16.76
CA GLN A 93 -3.37 -2.42 16.41
C GLN A 93 -3.89 -2.56 14.97
N ILE A 94 -3.31 -3.50 14.24
CA ILE A 94 -3.79 -3.91 12.92
C ILE A 94 -4.58 -5.21 13.11
N ASN A 95 -5.85 -5.17 12.72
CA ASN A 95 -6.67 -6.36 12.54
C ASN A 95 -6.62 -6.79 11.06
N ASP A 96 -7.37 -7.83 10.68
CA ASP A 96 -7.37 -8.36 9.31
C ASP A 96 -7.55 -7.28 8.23
N LYS A 97 -8.39 -6.26 8.47
CA LYS A 97 -8.79 -5.29 7.43
C LYS A 97 -8.60 -3.82 7.82
N THR A 98 -8.37 -3.52 9.10
CA THR A 98 -8.42 -2.15 9.61
C THR A 98 -7.36 -1.92 10.68
N ILE A 99 -7.00 -0.65 10.84
CA ILE A 99 -6.17 -0.12 11.89
C ILE A 99 -7.08 0.49 12.95
N GLN A 100 -6.87 0.16 14.21
CA GLN A 100 -7.64 0.67 15.34
C GLN A 100 -6.70 1.11 16.46
N PHE A 101 -7.17 2.00 17.33
CA PHE A 101 -6.46 2.26 18.59
C PHE A 101 -6.54 1.04 19.51
N SER A 102 -5.46 0.78 20.24
CA SER A 102 -5.41 -0.34 21.17
C SER A 102 -6.48 -0.20 22.26
N ALA A 103 -7.27 -1.24 22.46
CA ALA A 103 -8.29 -1.30 23.51
C ALA A 103 -7.71 -1.30 24.94
N THR A 104 -6.39 -1.45 25.08
CA THR A 104 -5.69 -1.43 26.37
C THR A 104 -5.49 -0.02 26.93
N HIS A 105 -5.76 1.02 26.15
CA HIS A 105 -5.60 2.41 26.55
C HIS A 105 -6.94 3.13 26.62
N SER A 106 -7.15 3.91 27.68
CA SER A 106 -8.24 4.89 27.70
C SER A 106 -7.91 6.05 26.77
N GLU A 107 -8.93 6.81 26.38
CA GLU A 107 -8.76 8.01 25.56
C GLU A 107 -7.79 9.02 26.20
N ASP A 108 -7.88 9.20 27.52
CA ASP A 108 -7.00 10.11 28.27
C ASP A 108 -5.54 9.65 28.20
N THR A 109 -5.28 8.35 28.30
CA THR A 109 -3.93 7.79 28.13
C THR A 109 -3.41 7.99 26.71
N LEU A 110 -4.25 7.82 25.69
CA LEU A 110 -3.85 8.08 24.30
C LEU A 110 -3.51 9.56 24.07
N LYS A 111 -4.30 10.48 24.63
CA LYS A 111 -4.05 11.92 24.58
C LYS A 111 -2.75 12.30 25.27
N GLU A 112 -2.40 11.65 26.39
CA GLU A 112 -1.12 11.86 27.07
C GLU A 112 0.06 11.36 26.22
N VAL A 113 -0.03 10.13 25.70
CA VAL A 113 1.04 9.47 24.94
C VAL A 113 1.28 10.15 23.58
N LEU A 114 0.21 10.52 22.88
CA LEU A 114 0.27 11.16 21.56
C LEU A 114 0.34 12.68 21.63
N SER A 115 0.03 13.26 22.79
CA SER A 115 0.13 14.69 23.08
C SER A 115 -0.56 15.52 21.98
N THR A 116 0.14 16.52 21.44
CA THR A 116 -0.38 17.43 20.41
C THR A 116 -0.71 16.74 19.07
N HIS A 117 -0.32 15.48 18.87
CA HIS A 117 -0.58 14.74 17.63
C HIS A 117 -1.82 13.85 17.68
N TYR A 118 -2.50 13.72 18.82
CA TYR A 118 -3.64 12.82 18.99
C TYR A 118 -4.70 12.98 17.89
N GLU A 119 -5.23 14.19 17.74
CA GLU A 119 -6.29 14.51 16.77
C GLU A 119 -5.87 14.26 15.31
N GLU A 120 -4.61 14.57 14.98
CA GLU A 120 -4.09 14.34 13.65
C GLU A 120 -3.90 12.85 13.36
N ILE A 121 -3.45 12.07 14.35
CA ILE A 121 -3.30 10.62 14.24
C ILE A 121 -4.67 9.96 14.08
N CYS A 122 -5.70 10.39 14.82
CA CYS A 122 -7.07 9.89 14.63
C CYS A 122 -7.54 10.07 13.18
N LYS A 123 -7.41 11.28 12.64
CA LYS A 123 -7.77 11.58 11.24
C LYS A 123 -6.96 10.76 10.24
N GLU A 124 -5.68 10.55 10.53
CA GLU A 124 -4.81 9.76 9.66
C GLU A 124 -5.20 8.28 9.67
N VAL A 125 -5.57 7.73 10.83
CA VAL A 125 -6.07 6.34 10.98
C VAL A 125 -7.38 6.16 10.22
N ASP A 126 -8.30 7.12 10.30
CA ASP A 126 -9.54 7.09 9.51
C ASP A 126 -9.25 7.11 8.01
N GLY A 127 -8.39 8.03 7.56
CA GLY A 127 -7.99 8.13 6.16
C GLY A 127 -7.25 6.88 5.65
N LEU A 128 -6.45 6.26 6.51
CA LEU A 128 -5.81 4.98 6.24
C LEU A 128 -6.86 3.91 6.04
N ASN A 129 -7.80 3.74 6.97
CA ASN A 129 -8.86 2.73 6.88
C ASN A 129 -9.72 2.90 5.62
N GLU A 130 -10.07 4.14 5.24
CA GLU A 130 -10.78 4.40 3.98
C GLU A 130 -9.96 3.97 2.75
N THR A 131 -8.66 4.22 2.76
CA THR A 131 -7.76 3.84 1.67
C THR A 131 -7.59 2.33 1.61
N LEU A 132 -7.35 1.68 2.75
CA LEU A 132 -7.17 0.23 2.86
C LEU A 132 -8.43 -0.51 2.41
N ALA A 133 -9.62 -0.05 2.80
CA ALA A 133 -10.88 -0.64 2.36
C ALA A 133 -11.02 -0.65 0.83
N LYS A 134 -10.69 0.48 0.17
CA LYS A 134 -10.73 0.60 -1.30
C LYS A 134 -9.71 -0.32 -1.95
N VAL A 135 -8.49 -0.37 -1.41
CA VAL A 135 -7.40 -1.18 -1.95
C VAL A 135 -7.70 -2.66 -1.82
N LEU A 136 -8.11 -3.14 -0.63
CA LEU A 136 -8.44 -4.54 -0.39
C LEU A 136 -9.59 -5.02 -1.29
N LEU A 137 -10.64 -4.21 -1.42
CA LEU A 137 -11.76 -4.49 -2.32
C LEU A 137 -11.30 -4.64 -3.77
N HIS A 138 -10.47 -3.69 -4.23
CA HIS A 138 -9.98 -3.66 -5.61
C HIS A 138 -9.03 -4.81 -5.92
N MET A 139 -8.11 -5.12 -4.99
CA MET A 139 -7.13 -6.19 -5.13
C MET A 139 -7.71 -7.58 -4.83
N LYS A 140 -8.98 -7.67 -4.41
CA LYS A 140 -9.64 -8.90 -3.96
C LYS A 140 -8.83 -9.62 -2.87
N GLN A 141 -8.29 -8.85 -1.94
CA GLN A 141 -7.53 -9.36 -0.81
C GLN A 141 -8.44 -9.44 0.42
N ASP A 142 -8.35 -10.55 1.13
CA ASP A 142 -9.17 -10.79 2.34
C ASP A 142 -8.58 -10.14 3.59
N ALA A 143 -7.26 -9.85 3.59
CA ALA A 143 -6.57 -9.27 4.73
C ALA A 143 -5.35 -8.41 4.35
N LEU A 144 -4.94 -7.56 5.30
CA LEU A 144 -3.72 -6.75 5.24
C LEU A 144 -2.46 -7.62 5.38
N PRO A 145 -1.30 -7.15 4.87
CA PRO A 145 -0.04 -7.87 5.02
C PRO A 145 0.33 -8.09 6.49
N ILE A 146 0.62 -9.33 6.85
CA ILE A 146 1.11 -9.68 8.19
C ILE A 146 2.56 -9.18 8.32
N TYR A 147 2.86 -8.55 9.45
CA TYR A 147 4.23 -8.20 9.79
C TYR A 147 5.08 -9.46 9.94
N THR A 148 6.10 -9.54 9.11
CA THR A 148 7.19 -10.51 9.26
C THR A 148 8.40 -9.72 9.72
N PRO A 149 8.87 -9.89 10.98
CA PRO A 149 10.10 -9.25 11.40
C PRO A 149 11.23 -9.69 10.48
N ALA A 150 12.09 -8.74 10.08
CA ALA A 150 13.28 -9.07 9.32
C ALA A 150 14.09 -10.13 10.08
N PRO A 151 14.57 -11.21 9.44
CA PRO A 151 15.42 -12.19 10.11
C PRO A 151 16.62 -11.43 10.68
N THR A 152 16.76 -11.50 12.01
CA THR A 152 17.92 -10.95 12.71
C THR A 152 19.14 -11.63 12.11
N VAL A 153 19.95 -10.90 11.35
CA VAL A 153 21.21 -11.43 10.82
C VAL A 153 22.07 -11.70 12.05
N ALA A 154 22.09 -12.94 12.50
CA ALA A 154 23.08 -13.41 13.46
C ALA A 154 24.44 -13.25 12.77
N VAL A 155 25.15 -12.18 13.12
CA VAL A 155 26.54 -12.00 12.72
C VAL A 155 27.29 -13.22 13.27
N PRO A 156 27.89 -14.06 12.41
CA PRO A 156 28.71 -15.15 12.90
C PRO A 156 29.89 -14.54 13.63
N LEU A 157 30.03 -14.84 14.92
CA LEU A 157 31.29 -14.67 15.64
C LEU A 157 32.31 -15.57 14.95
N THR A 158 33.10 -15.00 14.03
CA THR A 158 34.30 -15.65 13.53
C THR A 158 35.30 -15.67 14.68
N CYS A 159 35.43 -16.82 15.34
CA CYS A 159 36.61 -17.12 16.14
C CYS A 159 37.83 -17.01 15.21
N VAL A 160 38.68 -16.03 15.48
CA VAL A 160 40.02 -15.96 14.90
C VAL A 160 40.92 -16.76 15.83
N ASP A 161 41.20 -18.01 15.45
CA ASP A 161 42.32 -18.76 16.00
C ASP A 161 43.56 -18.46 15.15
N ILE A 162 44.49 -17.67 15.69
CA ILE A 162 45.94 -17.71 15.36
C ILE A 162 46.73 -17.49 16.66
#